data_AF-A0A2E5SF72-F1
#
_entry.id   AF-A0A2E5SF72-F1
#
_cell.length_a   1.000
_cell.length_b   1.000
_cell.length_c   1.000
_cell.angle_alpha   90.00
_cell.angle_beta   90.00
_cell.angle_gamma   90.00
#
_symmetry.space_group_name_H-M   'P 1'
#
loop_
_entity.id
_entity.type
_entity.pdbx_description
1 polymer ?
#
loop_
_entity_poly.entity_id
_entity_poly.type
_entity_poly.pdbx_seq_one_letter_code
_entity_poly.pdbx_strand_id
1 'polypeptide(L)'
;MDKRFWINDMPKYSMMIFIVLNLAAMFFYPGGNINNPNQIGYSFIHNFFSDLGMTVSHSNENNMLSCVLFNSSLCLSGLCFGMLFYTVRNSFGDYKFLSLFATFLGLYGSISYIGVAFTPSNLYLSAHIFFAHWIFRSLFAASMIYSILIFKTKKFENKYAYGFITFGFMVLGYILYSELYLGDPRLFPEQLMNHVVAQKVIAFWIFISIYMYSRGLSQYLLEINE
;
A
#
# COMPACT_ATOMS: atom_id res chain seq x y z
N MET A 1 -11.97 -17.94 -12.30
CA MET A 1 -11.06 -17.30 -11.33
C MET A 1 -11.40 -17.85 -9.96
N ASP A 2 -10.43 -18.45 -9.28
CA ASP A 2 -10.64 -19.01 -7.94
C ASP A 2 -10.83 -17.88 -6.91
N LYS A 3 -12.07 -17.64 -6.51
CA LYS A 3 -12.41 -16.58 -5.55
C LYS A 3 -11.79 -16.84 -4.17
N ARG A 4 -11.65 -18.10 -3.77
CA ARG A 4 -11.11 -18.47 -2.46
C ARG A 4 -9.65 -18.08 -2.38
N PHE A 5 -8.86 -18.41 -3.39
CA PHE A 5 -7.46 -18.02 -3.46
C PHE A 5 -7.26 -16.49 -3.37
N TRP A 6 -7.98 -15.71 -4.19
CA TRP A 6 -7.80 -14.25 -4.23
C TRP A 6 -8.34 -13.51 -3.01
N ILE A 7 -9.35 -14.07 -2.33
CA ILE A 7 -9.90 -13.48 -1.12
C ILE A 7 -9.08 -13.91 0.11
N ASN A 8 -8.69 -15.18 0.26
CA ASN A 8 -8.05 -15.69 1.48
C ASN A 8 -6.53 -15.79 1.41
N ASP A 9 -6.03 -16.53 0.42
CA ASP A 9 -4.65 -17.02 0.46
C ASP A 9 -3.67 -15.96 -0.07
N MET A 10 -4.01 -15.33 -1.19
CA MET A 10 -3.13 -14.36 -1.84
C MET A 10 -2.81 -13.13 -0.95
N PRO A 11 -3.75 -12.50 -0.22
CA PRO A 11 -3.42 -11.41 0.69
C PRO A 11 -2.40 -11.79 1.77
N LYS A 12 -2.51 -13.01 2.31
CA LYS A 12 -1.55 -13.54 3.30
C LYS A 12 -0.17 -13.74 2.68
N TYR A 13 -0.09 -14.38 1.51
CA TYR A 13 1.17 -14.58 0.81
C TYR A 13 1.81 -13.26 0.39
N SER A 14 1.02 -12.33 -0.13
CA SER A 14 1.48 -10.98 -0.52
C SER A 14 2.13 -10.25 0.65
N MET A 15 1.50 -10.26 1.83
CA MET A 15 2.09 -9.66 3.04
C MET A 15 3.42 -10.31 3.44
N MET A 16 3.50 -11.65 3.41
CA MET A 16 4.75 -12.36 3.74
C MET A 16 5.85 -12.06 2.73
N ILE A 17 5.54 -12.08 1.44
CA ILE A 17 6.47 -11.77 0.36
C ILE A 17 6.94 -10.32 0.47
N PHE A 18 6.03 -9.37 0.75
CA PHE A 18 6.39 -7.98 0.96
C PHE A 18 7.43 -7.83 2.06
N ILE A 19 7.20 -8.44 3.24
CA ILE A 19 8.14 -8.39 4.36
C ILE A 19 9.50 -8.99 3.97
N VAL A 20 9.51 -10.21 3.43
CA VAL A 20 10.75 -10.93 3.09
C VAL A 20 11.58 -10.18 2.05
N LEU A 21 10.94 -9.73 0.96
CA LEU A 21 11.63 -9.01 -0.11
C LEU A 21 12.14 -7.65 0.36
N ASN A 22 11.38 -6.93 1.20
CA ASN A 22 11.83 -5.65 1.73
C ASN A 22 13.01 -5.82 2.70
N LEU A 23 13.00 -6.84 3.58
CA LEU A 23 14.13 -7.13 4.45
C LEU A 23 15.39 -7.49 3.65
N ALA A 24 15.24 -8.31 2.60
CA ALA A 24 16.34 -8.62 1.69
C ALA A 24 16.83 -7.36 0.96
N ALA A 25 15.93 -6.51 0.47
CA ALA A 25 16.29 -5.26 -0.19
C ALA A 25 17.08 -4.33 0.75
N MET A 26 16.65 -4.17 2.01
CA MET A 26 17.36 -3.39 3.02
C MET A 26 18.78 -3.92 3.27
N PHE A 27 18.95 -5.24 3.30
CA PHE A 27 20.25 -5.86 3.48
C PHE A 27 21.21 -5.56 2.31
N PHE A 28 20.69 -5.51 1.08
CA PHE A 28 21.49 -5.24 -0.13
C PHE A 28 21.60 -3.76 -0.51
N TYR A 29 20.90 -2.86 0.18
CA TYR A 29 20.95 -1.43 -0.11
C TYR A 29 22.34 -0.88 0.27
N PRO A 30 23.08 -0.26 -0.67
CA PRO A 30 24.49 0.07 -0.46
C PRO A 30 24.71 1.24 0.50
N GLY A 31 23.81 2.23 0.51
CA GLY A 31 23.93 3.37 1.42
C GLY A 31 23.33 4.66 0.92
N GLY A 32 23.46 5.67 1.78
CA GLY A 32 22.98 7.01 1.60
C GLY A 32 21.51 7.18 1.95
N ASN A 33 21.18 8.38 2.44
CA ASN A 33 19.81 8.90 2.44
C ASN A 33 19.79 10.27 1.76
N ILE A 34 18.60 10.83 1.57
CA ILE A 34 18.39 12.07 0.82
C ILE A 34 19.19 13.28 1.33
N ASN A 35 19.61 13.26 2.59
CA ASN A 35 20.35 14.33 3.26
C ASN A 35 21.79 13.93 3.64
N ASN A 36 22.17 12.65 3.51
CA ASN A 36 23.50 12.16 3.86
C ASN A 36 23.93 11.02 2.91
N PRO A 37 24.75 11.32 1.88
CA PRO A 37 25.25 10.30 0.95
C PRO A 37 26.26 9.34 1.57
N ASN A 38 26.88 9.71 2.71
CA ASN A 38 27.90 8.89 3.38
C ASN A 38 27.32 7.88 4.37
N GLN A 39 26.00 7.83 4.54
CA GLN A 39 25.36 6.81 5.38
C GLN A 39 25.67 5.41 4.81
N ILE A 40 26.15 4.50 5.64
CA ILE A 40 26.40 3.11 5.23
C ILE A 40 25.09 2.31 5.34
N GLY A 41 24.73 1.61 4.27
CA GLY A 41 23.56 0.74 4.25
C GLY A 41 22.22 1.45 4.44
N TYR A 42 21.18 0.64 4.67
CA TYR A 42 19.82 1.12 4.92
C TYR A 42 19.58 1.49 6.39
N SER A 43 18.97 2.63 6.63
CA SER A 43 18.52 3.08 7.94
C SER A 43 16.99 3.13 8.00
N PHE A 44 16.39 2.31 8.87
CA PHE A 44 14.94 2.20 8.97
C PHE A 44 14.24 3.53 9.32
N ILE A 45 14.92 4.40 10.05
CA ILE A 45 14.43 5.71 10.52
C ILE A 45 15.00 6.91 9.74
N HIS A 46 15.85 6.69 8.74
CA HIS A 46 16.39 7.76 7.88
C HIS A 46 16.29 7.49 6.37
N ASN A 47 15.77 6.34 5.95
CA ASN A 47 15.48 6.06 4.55
C ASN A 47 13.99 5.86 4.34
N PHE A 48 13.50 6.29 3.19
CA PHE A 48 12.18 5.88 2.71
C PHE A 48 12.19 4.39 2.36
N PHE A 49 11.03 3.74 2.38
CA PHE A 49 10.91 2.41 1.75
C PHE A 49 11.27 2.50 0.27
N SER A 50 10.82 3.57 -0.40
CA SER A 50 11.08 3.79 -1.82
C SER A 50 12.54 4.05 -2.19
N ASP A 51 13.42 4.38 -1.23
CA ASP A 51 14.86 4.46 -1.50
C ASP A 51 15.40 3.09 -1.96
N LEU A 52 14.85 2.00 -1.43
CA LEU A 52 15.18 0.63 -1.83
C LEU A 52 14.91 0.38 -3.31
N GLY A 53 13.95 1.10 -3.90
CA GLY A 53 13.50 0.98 -5.29
C GLY A 53 14.28 1.80 -6.30
N MET A 54 15.31 2.54 -5.90
CA MET A 54 16.14 3.33 -6.82
C MET A 54 17.14 2.46 -7.57
N THR A 55 17.44 2.76 -8.83
CA THR A 55 18.48 2.01 -9.58
C THR A 55 19.89 2.35 -9.13
N VAL A 56 20.09 3.58 -8.66
CA VAL A 56 21.32 4.10 -8.04
C VAL A 56 20.92 4.70 -6.69
N SER A 57 21.63 4.36 -5.62
CA SER A 57 21.33 4.84 -4.27
C SER A 57 21.74 6.30 -4.06
N HIS A 58 21.39 6.86 -2.90
CA HIS A 58 21.86 8.20 -2.50
C HIS A 58 23.38 8.28 -2.27
N SER A 59 24.07 7.14 -2.09
CA SER A 59 25.53 7.07 -2.04
C SER A 59 26.19 6.99 -3.44
N ASN A 60 25.42 7.16 -4.51
CA ASN A 60 25.84 7.00 -5.91
C ASN A 60 26.33 5.58 -6.28
N GLU A 61 25.92 4.56 -5.52
CA GLU A 61 26.28 3.18 -5.77
C GLU A 61 25.17 2.43 -6.52
N ASN A 62 25.56 1.36 -7.23
CA ASN A 62 24.61 0.49 -7.93
C ASN A 62 23.67 -0.18 -6.91
N ASN A 63 22.36 0.02 -7.06
CA ASN A 63 21.34 -0.49 -6.16
C ASN A 63 20.38 -1.49 -6.85
N MET A 64 20.78 -2.07 -7.98
CA MET A 64 19.88 -2.88 -8.82
C MET A 64 19.27 -4.10 -8.10
N LEU A 65 20.00 -4.74 -7.18
CA LEU A 65 19.48 -5.89 -6.44
C LEU A 65 18.37 -5.49 -5.47
N SER A 66 18.60 -4.49 -4.62
CA SER A 66 17.55 -3.91 -3.76
C SER A 66 16.38 -3.40 -4.59
N CYS A 67 16.68 -2.70 -5.71
CA CYS A 67 15.68 -2.15 -6.63
C CYS A 67 14.71 -3.22 -7.12
N VAL A 68 15.24 -4.32 -7.67
CA VAL A 68 14.40 -5.42 -8.17
C VAL A 68 13.60 -6.06 -7.05
N LEU A 69 14.20 -6.31 -5.88
CA LEU A 69 13.50 -6.92 -4.74
C LEU A 69 12.34 -6.05 -4.24
N PHE A 70 12.60 -4.76 -4.00
CA PHE A 70 11.60 -3.81 -3.53
C PHE A 70 10.48 -3.61 -4.55
N ASN A 71 10.83 -3.29 -5.80
CA ASN A 71 9.83 -2.99 -6.84
C ASN A 71 9.01 -4.24 -7.20
N SER A 72 9.60 -5.44 -7.19
CA SER A 72 8.85 -6.69 -7.35
C SER A 72 7.83 -6.89 -6.22
N SER A 73 8.19 -6.55 -4.98
CA SER A 73 7.27 -6.63 -3.85
C SER A 73 6.07 -5.69 -4.01
N LEU A 74 6.27 -4.47 -4.52
CA LEU A 74 5.21 -3.52 -4.80
C LEU A 74 4.31 -3.97 -5.97
N CYS A 75 4.90 -4.50 -7.05
CA CYS A 75 4.16 -5.07 -8.16
C CYS A 75 3.24 -6.21 -7.70
N LEU A 76 3.77 -7.16 -6.93
CA LEU A 76 2.99 -8.27 -6.38
C LEU A 76 1.87 -7.78 -5.45
N SER A 77 2.15 -6.76 -4.63
CA SER A 77 1.16 -6.15 -3.74
C SER A 77 0.04 -5.47 -4.52
N GLY A 78 0.39 -4.68 -5.54
CA GLY A 78 -0.57 -4.05 -6.44
C GLY A 78 -1.42 -5.07 -7.19
N LEU A 79 -0.83 -6.14 -7.72
CA LEU A 79 -1.58 -7.23 -8.36
C LEU A 79 -2.52 -7.93 -7.37
N CYS A 80 -2.06 -8.24 -6.17
CA CYS A 80 -2.88 -8.86 -5.13
C CYS A 80 -4.09 -7.98 -4.77
N PHE A 81 -3.86 -6.70 -4.48
CA PHE A 81 -4.93 -5.77 -4.11
C PHE A 81 -5.90 -5.55 -5.27
N GLY A 82 -5.38 -5.41 -6.49
CA GLY A 82 -6.21 -5.21 -7.67
C GLY A 82 -7.12 -6.41 -7.91
N MET A 83 -6.58 -7.62 -7.80
CA MET A 83 -7.37 -8.84 -7.94
C MET A 83 -8.37 -9.03 -6.80
N LEU A 84 -8.03 -8.66 -5.56
CA LEU A 84 -8.97 -8.68 -4.44
C LEU A 84 -10.18 -7.77 -4.73
N PHE A 85 -9.95 -6.50 -5.05
CA PHE A 85 -11.03 -5.55 -5.39
C PHE A 85 -11.84 -6.01 -6.60
N TYR A 86 -11.17 -6.49 -7.65
CA TYR A 86 -11.85 -7.05 -8.82
C TYR A 86 -12.74 -8.22 -8.42
N THR A 87 -12.26 -9.15 -7.58
CA THR A 87 -13.01 -10.35 -7.16
C THR A 87 -14.32 -10.00 -6.47
N VAL A 88 -14.33 -8.94 -5.65
CA VAL A 88 -15.49 -8.56 -4.82
C VAL A 88 -16.41 -7.54 -5.46
N ARG A 89 -16.13 -7.11 -6.69
CA ARG A 89 -16.86 -6.03 -7.39
C ARG A 89 -18.38 -6.21 -7.47
N ASN A 90 -18.84 -7.46 -7.51
CA ASN A 90 -20.25 -7.83 -7.65
C ASN A 90 -20.86 -8.37 -6.34
N SER A 91 -20.13 -8.29 -5.21
CA SER A 91 -20.57 -8.86 -3.93
C SER A 91 -21.70 -8.08 -3.25
N PHE A 92 -21.98 -6.87 -3.71
CA PHE A 92 -22.98 -5.94 -3.17
C PHE A 92 -24.09 -5.70 -4.21
N GLY A 93 -24.90 -6.73 -4.46
CA GLY A 93 -25.87 -6.76 -5.57
C GLY A 93 -26.85 -5.58 -5.61
N ASP A 94 -27.44 -5.23 -4.46
CA ASP A 94 -28.41 -4.13 -4.33
C ASP A 94 -27.78 -2.74 -4.55
N TYR A 95 -26.44 -2.65 -4.53
CA TYR A 95 -25.67 -1.40 -4.63
C TYR A 95 -24.59 -1.48 -5.71
N LYS A 96 -24.91 -2.14 -6.84
CA LYS A 96 -23.96 -2.45 -7.92
C LYS A 96 -23.11 -1.26 -8.37
N PHE A 97 -23.70 -0.10 -8.67
CA PHE A 97 -22.94 1.06 -9.15
C PHE A 97 -21.95 1.58 -8.11
N LEU A 98 -22.37 1.67 -6.85
CA LEU A 98 -21.51 2.11 -5.76
C LEU A 98 -20.37 1.11 -5.50
N SER A 99 -20.64 -0.19 -5.61
CA SER A 99 -19.63 -1.26 -5.54
C SER A 99 -18.61 -1.19 -6.67
N LEU A 100 -19.06 -0.95 -7.90
CA LEU A 100 -18.18 -0.78 -9.05
C LEU A 100 -17.30 0.47 -8.92
N PHE A 101 -17.85 1.57 -8.40
CA PHE A 101 -17.07 2.78 -8.14
C PHE A 101 -16.03 2.58 -7.02
N ALA A 102 -16.39 1.91 -5.93
CA ALA A 102 -15.43 1.52 -4.87
C ALA A 102 -14.33 0.61 -5.43
N THR A 103 -14.70 -0.35 -6.29
CA THR A 103 -13.77 -1.25 -6.96
C THR A 103 -12.82 -0.48 -7.87
N PHE A 104 -13.32 0.48 -8.64
CA PHE A 104 -12.50 1.34 -9.49
C PHE A 104 -11.44 2.09 -8.67
N LEU A 105 -11.81 2.68 -7.53
CA LEU A 105 -10.87 3.37 -6.64
C LEU A 105 -9.81 2.43 -6.06
N GLY A 106 -10.22 1.21 -5.67
CA GLY A 106 -9.30 0.17 -5.20
C GLY A 106 -8.34 -0.30 -6.29
N LEU A 107 -8.83 -0.52 -7.51
CA LEU A 107 -8.02 -0.84 -8.69
C LEU A 107 -7.06 0.30 -9.04
N TYR A 108 -7.51 1.55 -8.95
CA TYR A 108 -6.66 2.71 -9.22
C TYR A 108 -5.50 2.82 -8.21
N GLY A 109 -5.76 2.54 -6.93
CA GLY A 109 -4.69 2.46 -5.91
C GLY A 109 -3.73 1.31 -6.17
N SER A 110 -4.27 0.18 -6.62
CA SER A 110 -3.50 -1.02 -6.98
C SER A 110 -2.59 -0.79 -8.19
N ILE A 111 -3.08 -0.10 -9.21
CA ILE A 111 -2.28 0.34 -10.36
C ILE A 111 -1.24 1.37 -9.90
N SER A 112 -1.57 2.24 -8.94
CA SER A 112 -0.62 3.20 -8.40
C SER A 112 0.54 2.53 -7.65
N TYR A 113 0.31 1.42 -6.95
CA TYR A 113 1.39 0.57 -6.39
C TYR A 113 2.36 0.10 -7.48
N ILE A 114 1.83 -0.40 -8.59
CA ILE A 114 2.64 -0.81 -9.75
C ILE A 114 3.35 0.41 -10.36
N GLY A 115 2.66 1.55 -10.45
CA GLY A 115 3.23 2.82 -10.92
C GLY A 115 4.46 3.24 -10.13
N VAL A 116 4.41 3.17 -8.79
CA VAL A 116 5.57 3.43 -7.92
C VAL A 116 6.74 2.49 -8.27
N ALA A 117 6.45 1.20 -8.46
CA ALA A 117 7.47 0.19 -8.78
C ALA A 117 8.18 0.44 -10.13
N PHE A 118 7.46 0.97 -11.12
CA PHE A 118 7.98 1.30 -12.45
C PHE A 118 8.50 2.74 -12.57
N THR A 119 8.45 3.52 -11.48
CA THR A 119 8.99 4.89 -11.45
C THR A 119 10.02 5.04 -10.35
N PRO A 120 11.22 4.42 -10.46
CA PRO A 120 12.31 4.65 -9.51
C PRO A 120 12.54 6.14 -9.27
N SER A 121 12.58 6.57 -8.01
CA SER A 121 12.56 7.99 -7.63
C SER A 121 13.80 8.76 -8.08
N ASN A 122 14.93 8.07 -8.28
CA ASN A 122 16.16 8.66 -8.84
C ASN A 122 16.05 8.95 -10.35
N LEU A 123 15.10 8.34 -11.06
CA LEU A 123 14.89 8.53 -12.50
C LEU A 123 13.64 9.37 -12.80
N TYR A 124 12.55 9.14 -12.07
CA TYR A 124 11.21 9.66 -12.38
C TYR A 124 10.50 10.22 -11.14
N LEU A 125 11.16 11.11 -10.39
CA LEU A 125 10.70 11.58 -9.09
C LEU A 125 9.25 12.11 -9.07
N SER A 126 8.88 12.96 -10.04
CA SER A 126 7.53 13.55 -10.07
C SER A 126 6.45 12.49 -10.29
N ALA A 127 6.68 11.52 -11.18
CA ALA A 127 5.75 10.42 -11.43
C ALA A 127 5.67 9.48 -10.22
N HIS A 128 6.81 9.21 -9.57
CA HIS A 128 6.88 8.42 -8.34
C HIS A 128 6.00 9.01 -7.24
N ILE A 129 6.15 10.31 -6.96
CA ILE A 129 5.37 11.02 -5.94
C ILE A 129 3.88 11.00 -6.30
N PHE A 130 3.54 11.23 -7.58
CA PHE A 130 2.16 11.17 -8.05
C PHE A 130 1.53 9.80 -7.73
N PHE A 131 2.16 8.70 -8.14
CA PHE A 131 1.63 7.36 -7.86
C PHE A 131 1.60 7.07 -6.35
N ALA A 132 2.63 7.46 -5.60
CA ALA A 132 2.67 7.27 -4.16
C ALA A 132 1.49 7.93 -3.45
N HIS A 133 1.18 9.19 -3.76
CA HIS A 133 0.01 9.88 -3.18
C HIS A 133 -1.31 9.21 -3.58
N TRP A 134 -1.43 8.78 -4.84
CA TRP A 134 -2.67 8.18 -5.32
C TRP A 134 -2.96 6.77 -4.77
N ILE A 135 -1.94 6.04 -4.30
CA ILE A 135 -2.16 4.85 -3.46
C ILE A 135 -3.04 5.20 -2.26
N PHE A 136 -2.63 6.19 -1.48
CA PHE A 136 -3.29 6.52 -0.21
C PHE A 136 -4.65 7.19 -0.45
N ARG A 137 -4.70 8.19 -1.32
CA ARG A 137 -5.92 8.95 -1.61
C ARG A 137 -7.04 8.05 -2.14
N SER A 138 -6.73 7.10 -3.03
CA SER A 138 -7.75 6.21 -3.59
C SER A 138 -8.17 5.12 -2.61
N LEU A 139 -7.24 4.58 -1.81
CA LEU A 139 -7.57 3.60 -0.77
C LEU A 139 -8.43 4.21 0.35
N PHE A 140 -8.18 5.47 0.72
CA PHE A 140 -9.07 6.20 1.62
C PHE A 140 -10.49 6.27 1.06
N ALA A 141 -10.64 6.77 -0.18
CA ALA A 141 -11.96 6.87 -0.81
C ALA A 141 -12.65 5.50 -0.94
N ALA A 142 -11.92 4.46 -1.37
CA ALA A 142 -12.44 3.11 -1.47
C ALA A 142 -12.91 2.58 -0.11
N SER A 143 -12.15 2.80 0.97
CA SER A 143 -12.47 2.33 2.31
C SER A 143 -13.77 2.93 2.87
N MET A 144 -14.00 4.22 2.65
CA MET A 144 -15.24 4.88 3.08
C MET A 144 -16.45 4.31 2.35
N ILE A 145 -16.34 4.08 1.04
CA ILE A 145 -17.44 3.54 0.25
C ILE A 145 -17.72 2.07 0.60
N TYR A 146 -16.69 1.24 0.77
CA TYR A 146 -16.88 -0.14 1.22
C TYR A 146 -17.48 -0.23 2.62
N SER A 147 -17.15 0.69 3.52
CA SER A 147 -17.81 0.79 4.84
C SER A 147 -19.33 0.98 4.70
N ILE A 148 -19.73 1.93 3.84
CA ILE A 148 -21.16 2.21 3.55
C ILE A 148 -21.84 0.98 2.95
N LEU A 149 -21.18 0.30 2.00
CA LEU A 149 -21.71 -0.90 1.35
C LEU A 149 -21.92 -2.04 2.36
N ILE A 150 -20.97 -2.26 3.27
CA ILE A 150 -21.06 -3.30 4.30
C ILE A 150 -22.24 -3.00 5.25
N PHE A 151 -22.38 -1.78 5.77
CA PHE A 151 -23.51 -1.43 6.65
C PHE A 151 -24.87 -1.61 5.99
N LYS A 152 -24.97 -1.37 4.69
CA LYS A 152 -26.22 -1.54 3.95
C LYS A 152 -26.54 -3.00 3.61
N THR A 153 -25.60 -3.92 3.81
CA THR A 153 -25.73 -5.32 3.43
C THR A 153 -26.11 -6.17 4.64
N LYS A 154 -27.38 -6.57 4.73
CA LYS A 154 -27.96 -7.26 5.91
C LYS A 154 -27.20 -8.51 6.37
N LYS A 155 -26.57 -9.25 5.45
CA LYS A 155 -25.83 -10.49 5.74
C LYS A 155 -24.35 -10.26 6.07
N PHE A 156 -23.85 -9.03 5.97
CA PHE A 156 -22.46 -8.69 6.26
C PHE A 156 -22.37 -8.09 7.66
N GLU A 157 -21.54 -8.68 8.54
CA GLU A 157 -21.37 -8.17 9.89
C GLU A 157 -20.76 -6.76 9.93
N ASN A 158 -21.41 -5.85 10.67
CA ASN A 158 -21.01 -4.45 10.81
C ASN A 158 -19.60 -4.25 11.38
N LYS A 159 -19.05 -5.23 12.13
CA LYS A 159 -17.66 -5.18 12.64
C LYS A 159 -16.63 -4.94 11.53
N TYR A 160 -16.91 -5.43 10.32
CA TYR A 160 -16.03 -5.23 9.15
C TYR A 160 -16.14 -3.83 8.54
N ALA A 161 -17.31 -3.19 8.60
CA ALA A 161 -17.45 -1.79 8.24
C ALA A 161 -16.62 -0.91 9.19
N TYR A 162 -16.68 -1.15 10.50
CA TYR A 162 -15.84 -0.42 11.46
C TYR A 162 -14.34 -0.61 11.19
N GLY A 163 -13.92 -1.81 10.81
CA GLY A 163 -12.53 -2.07 10.37
C GLY A 163 -12.10 -1.18 9.19
N PHE A 164 -12.96 -1.01 8.18
CA PHE A 164 -12.68 -0.10 7.06
C PHE A 164 -12.68 1.37 7.45
N ILE A 165 -13.55 1.77 8.37
CA ILE A 165 -13.59 3.13 8.88
C ILE A 165 -12.26 3.44 9.58
N THR A 166 -11.80 2.56 10.47
CA THR A 166 -10.50 2.69 11.12
C THR A 166 -9.37 2.71 10.10
N PHE A 167 -9.40 1.82 9.11
CA PHE A 167 -8.43 1.81 8.01
C PHE A 167 -8.39 3.17 7.27
N GLY A 168 -9.55 3.67 6.85
CA GLY A 168 -9.65 4.92 6.12
C GLY A 168 -9.19 6.12 6.95
N PHE A 169 -9.54 6.20 8.23
CA PHE A 169 -9.07 7.30 9.09
C PHE A 169 -7.57 7.25 9.34
N MET A 170 -6.95 6.07 9.43
CA MET A 170 -5.49 5.94 9.51
C MET A 170 -4.81 6.42 8.23
N VAL A 171 -5.36 6.06 7.06
CA VAL A 171 -4.86 6.55 5.76
C VAL A 171 -5.07 8.06 5.62
N LEU A 172 -6.23 8.59 6.03
CA LEU A 172 -6.49 10.03 6.04
C LEU A 172 -5.51 10.76 6.96
N GLY A 173 -5.28 10.25 8.17
CA GLY A 173 -4.30 10.81 9.09
C GLY A 173 -2.90 10.87 8.47
N TYR A 174 -2.47 9.80 7.79
CA TYR A 174 -1.22 9.80 7.04
C TYR A 174 -1.20 10.85 5.91
N ILE A 175 -2.26 10.97 5.11
CA ILE A 175 -2.36 11.97 4.04
C ILE A 175 -2.23 13.39 4.62
N LEU A 176 -3.02 13.71 5.64
CA LEU A 176 -2.99 15.03 6.27
C LEU A 176 -1.61 15.33 6.88
N TYR A 177 -1.00 14.34 7.53
CA TYR A 177 0.31 14.50 8.15
C TYR A 177 1.43 14.66 7.12
N SER A 178 1.50 13.77 6.13
CA SER A 178 2.59 13.75 5.15
C SER A 178 2.47 14.82 4.06
N GLU A 179 1.25 15.14 3.59
CA GLU A 179 1.06 16.03 2.45
C GLU A 179 0.74 17.48 2.86
N LEU A 180 0.15 17.71 4.04
CA LEU A 180 -0.29 19.04 4.46
C LEU A 180 0.50 19.61 5.65
N TYR A 181 0.92 18.75 6.59
CA TYR A 181 1.60 19.21 7.81
C TYR A 181 3.12 19.23 7.65
N LEU A 182 3.73 18.15 7.15
CA LEU A 182 5.18 18.08 6.97
C LEU A 182 5.62 18.85 5.71
N GLY A 183 6.73 19.58 5.84
CA GLY A 183 7.47 20.18 4.73
C GLY A 183 8.28 19.15 3.94
N ASP A 184 8.78 19.54 2.75
CA ASP A 184 9.62 18.68 1.92
C ASP A 184 10.93 18.35 2.67
N PRO A 185 11.23 17.07 2.94
CA PRO A 185 12.42 16.66 3.69
C PRO A 185 13.75 16.92 2.96
N ARG A 186 13.71 17.33 1.68
CA ARG A 186 14.86 17.85 0.94
C ARG A 186 15.21 19.29 1.33
N LEU A 187 14.21 20.06 1.73
CA LEU A 187 14.36 21.46 2.14
C LEU A 187 14.48 21.56 3.67
N PHE A 188 13.84 20.63 4.39
CA PHE A 188 13.77 20.57 5.85
C PHE A 188 14.23 19.19 6.35
N PRO A 189 15.56 18.93 6.40
CA PRO A 189 16.12 17.62 6.75
C PRO A 189 15.65 17.06 8.09
N GLU A 190 15.35 17.93 9.06
CA GLU A 190 14.82 17.57 10.38
C GLU A 190 13.46 16.85 10.31
N GLN A 191 12.71 17.03 9.21
CA GLN A 191 11.42 16.40 8.99
C GLN A 191 11.51 15.03 8.32
N LEU A 192 12.71 14.63 7.86
CA LEU A 192 12.93 13.33 7.21
C LEU A 192 12.46 12.18 8.08
N MET A 193 12.86 12.16 9.36
CA MET A 193 12.51 11.08 10.29
C MET A 193 10.98 10.92 10.42
N ASN A 194 10.24 12.03 10.47
CA ASN A 194 8.79 12.01 10.59
C ASN A 194 8.13 11.43 9.34
N HIS A 195 8.58 11.85 8.15
CA HIS A 195 8.11 11.31 6.88
C HIS A 195 8.36 9.81 6.77
N VAL A 196 9.60 9.39 7.05
CA VAL A 196 9.96 7.98 6.89
C VAL A 196 9.19 7.14 7.89
N VAL A 197 9.12 7.49 9.17
CA VAL A 197 8.37 6.71 10.18
C VAL A 197 6.89 6.63 9.83
N ALA A 198 6.25 7.75 9.48
CA ALA A 198 4.85 7.77 9.08
C ALA A 198 4.57 6.84 7.89
N GLN A 199 5.46 6.82 6.89
CA GLN A 199 5.37 5.92 5.75
C GLN A 199 5.44 4.44 6.18
N LYS A 200 6.32 4.06 7.12
CA LYS A 200 6.46 2.65 7.55
C LYS A 200 5.21 2.21 8.27
N VAL A 201 4.74 3.04 9.20
CA VAL A 201 3.52 2.78 9.99
C VAL A 201 2.34 2.56 9.06
N ILE A 202 2.10 3.45 8.11
CA ILE A 202 0.94 3.30 7.22
C ILE A 202 1.10 2.12 6.24
N ALA A 203 2.32 1.84 5.77
CA ALA A 203 2.57 0.71 4.88
C ALA A 203 2.22 -0.62 5.56
N PHE A 204 2.73 -0.87 6.77
CA PHE A 204 2.36 -2.07 7.53
C PHE A 204 0.87 -2.11 7.88
N TRP A 205 0.30 -0.97 8.25
CA TRP A 205 -1.13 -0.86 8.55
C TRP A 205 -2.01 -1.23 7.36
N ILE A 206 -1.64 -0.86 6.13
CA ILE A 206 -2.36 -1.24 4.90
C ILE A 206 -2.39 -2.76 4.75
N PHE A 207 -1.26 -3.46 4.89
CA PHE A 207 -1.23 -4.92 4.77
C PHE A 207 -2.07 -5.62 5.84
N ILE A 208 -1.96 -5.18 7.10
CA ILE A 208 -2.78 -5.71 8.20
C ILE A 208 -4.26 -5.50 7.92
N SER A 209 -4.64 -4.29 7.49
CA SER A 209 -6.03 -3.93 7.20
C SER A 209 -6.60 -4.73 6.03
N ILE A 210 -5.83 -4.91 4.95
CA ILE A 210 -6.24 -5.73 3.80
C ILE A 210 -6.39 -7.20 4.20
N TYR A 211 -5.49 -7.73 5.04
CA TYR A 211 -5.63 -9.10 5.55
C TYR A 211 -6.88 -9.26 6.42
N MET A 212 -7.16 -8.33 7.33
CA MET A 212 -8.39 -8.35 8.13
C MET A 212 -9.65 -8.25 7.25
N TYR A 213 -9.61 -7.41 6.21
CA TYR A 213 -10.71 -7.29 5.24
C TYR A 213 -10.93 -8.59 4.47
N SER A 214 -9.86 -9.19 3.97
CA SER A 214 -9.85 -10.50 3.30
C SER A 214 -10.56 -11.56 4.13
N ARG A 215 -10.28 -11.63 5.44
CA ARG A 215 -10.94 -12.55 6.37
C ARG A 215 -12.44 -12.27 6.49
N GLY A 216 -12.85 -11.01 6.58
CA GLY A 216 -14.27 -10.64 6.64
C GLY A 216 -15.04 -10.96 5.36
N LEU A 217 -14.42 -10.72 4.21
CA LEU A 217 -14.98 -11.12 2.92
C LEU A 217 -15.13 -12.63 2.80
N SER A 218 -14.17 -13.40 3.29
CA SER A 218 -14.27 -14.86 3.27
C SER A 218 -15.46 -15.36 4.08
N GLN A 219 -15.64 -14.84 5.29
CA GLN A 219 -16.80 -15.20 6.11
C GLN A 219 -18.11 -14.87 5.39
N TYR A 220 -18.20 -13.68 4.79
CA TYR A 220 -19.41 -13.25 4.09
C TYR A 220 -19.68 -14.01 2.77
N LEU A 221 -18.65 -14.27 1.96
CA LEU A 221 -18.80 -14.76 0.58
C LEU A 221 -18.60 -16.26 0.40
N LEU A 222 -17.82 -16.89 1.29
CA LEU A 222 -17.34 -18.27 1.12
C LEU A 222 -17.91 -19.20 2.19
N GLU A 223 -18.02 -18.76 3.44
CA GLU A 223 -18.47 -19.61 4.55
C GLU A 223 -20.01 -19.59 4.77
N ILE A 224 -20.74 -18.62 4.19
CA ILE A 224 -22.22 -18.56 4.27
C ILE A 224 -22.91 -19.43 3.19
N ASN A 225 -22.15 -20.10 2.31
CA ASN A 225 -22.67 -20.91 1.21
C ASN A 225 -22.15 -22.37 1.17
N GLU A 226 -21.49 -22.83 2.23
CA GLU A 226 -21.21 -24.25 2.51
C GLU A 226 -22.02 -24.71 3.72
#